data_AF-A0A957BT05-F1
#
_entry.id   AF-A0A957BT05-F1
#
_cell.length_a   1.000
_cell.length_b   1.000
_cell.length_c   1.000
_cell.angle_alpha   90.00
_cell.angle_beta   90.00
_cell.angle_gamma   90.00
#
_symmetry.space_group_name_H-M   'P 1'
#
loop_
_entity.id
_entity.type
_entity.pdbx_description
1 polymer ?
#
loop_
_entity_poly.entity_id
_entity_poly.type
_entity_poly.pdbx_seq_one_letter_code
_entity_poly.pdbx_strand_id
1 'polypeptide(L)'
;QAPESITNYTGLGHYLDALDKVAQVEDVRLALGGHEAPIPDLYGRIVDIHASHQRKLNRVLDTIRDAERPVTISDLSKQLYPDRHGYEILLALEEVGAHVEYLYEHGQLAICNLHQIEREDNPPLLYGLA
;
A
#
# COMPACT_ATOMS: atom_id res chain seq x y z
N GLN A 1 1.28 0.82 -6.40
CA GLN A 1 1.69 2.09 -5.73
C GLN A 1 3.08 1.88 -5.15
N ALA A 2 3.82 2.93 -4.80
CA ALA A 2 5.14 2.82 -4.16
C ALA A 2 5.24 3.74 -2.93
N PRO A 3 6.13 3.48 -1.96
CA PRO A 3 6.32 4.35 -0.80
C PRO A 3 6.78 5.75 -1.22
N GLU A 4 6.23 6.79 -0.60
CA GLU A 4 6.61 8.17 -0.92
C GLU A 4 7.97 8.55 -0.35
N SER A 5 8.42 7.81 0.66
CA SER A 5 9.81 7.82 1.12
C SER A 5 10.84 7.51 0.02
N ILE A 6 10.43 6.91 -1.12
CA ILE A 6 11.29 6.64 -2.28
C ILE A 6 10.92 7.55 -3.46
N THR A 7 9.63 7.63 -3.80
CA THR A 7 9.13 8.46 -4.90
C THR A 7 7.92 9.28 -4.46
N ASN A 8 8.14 10.57 -4.23
CA ASN A 8 7.10 11.51 -3.79
C ASN A 8 5.83 11.43 -4.65
N TYR A 9 4.65 11.55 -4.01
CA TYR A 9 3.34 11.59 -4.66
C TYR A 9 2.90 10.29 -5.35
N THR A 10 3.56 9.15 -5.08
CA THR A 10 3.21 7.84 -5.65
C THR A 10 2.58 6.86 -4.65
N GLY A 11 2.38 7.33 -3.42
CA GLY A 11 1.83 6.55 -2.31
C GLY A 11 0.34 6.27 -2.44
N LEU A 12 -0.14 5.42 -1.54
CA LEU A 12 -1.53 5.01 -1.53
C LEU A 12 -2.48 6.19 -1.25
N GLY A 13 -2.11 7.11 -0.35
CA GLY A 13 -2.93 8.29 -0.03
C GLY A 13 -3.19 9.16 -1.26
N HIS A 14 -2.12 9.60 -1.94
CA HIS A 14 -2.25 10.39 -3.16
C HIS A 14 -2.99 9.66 -4.28
N TYR A 15 -2.84 8.33 -4.37
CA TYR A 15 -3.60 7.54 -5.34
C TYR A 15 -5.10 7.55 -5.06
N LEU A 16 -5.52 7.35 -3.80
CA LEU A 16 -6.92 7.40 -3.42
C LEU A 16 -7.49 8.82 -3.59
N ASP A 17 -6.76 9.85 -3.18
CA ASP A 17 -7.14 11.26 -3.40
C ASP A 17 -7.31 11.59 -4.88
N ALA A 18 -6.48 11.02 -5.76
CA ALA A 18 -6.59 11.19 -7.20
C ALA A 18 -7.87 10.53 -7.74
N LEU A 19 -8.24 9.35 -7.25
CA LEU A 19 -9.50 8.69 -7.62
C LEU A 19 -10.70 9.54 -7.18
N ASP A 20 -10.68 10.10 -5.97
CA ASP A 20 -11.74 10.96 -5.46
C ASP A 20 -11.92 12.21 -6.33
N LYS A 21 -10.81 12.80 -6.80
CA LYS A 21 -10.85 13.92 -7.77
C LYS A 21 -11.45 13.50 -9.11
N VAL A 22 -11.06 12.33 -9.63
CA VAL A 22 -11.60 11.80 -10.90
C VAL A 22 -13.10 11.50 -10.76
N ALA A 23 -13.55 11.03 -9.60
CA ALA A 23 -14.96 10.75 -9.33
C ALA A 23 -15.85 12.01 -9.40
N GLN A 24 -15.28 13.21 -9.26
CA GLN A 24 -16.02 14.48 -9.38
C GLN A 24 -16.26 14.91 -10.84
N VAL A 25 -15.63 14.25 -11.82
CA VAL A 25 -15.87 14.56 -13.23
C VAL A 25 -17.21 13.97 -13.64
N GLU A 26 -18.17 14.83 -13.98
CA GLU A 26 -19.52 14.43 -14.35
C GLU A 26 -19.60 13.91 -15.81
N ASP A 27 -20.63 13.10 -16.09
CA ASP A 27 -21.00 12.63 -17.42
C ASP A 27 -19.93 11.82 -18.19
N VAL A 28 -19.02 11.15 -17.49
CA VAL A 28 -18.05 10.25 -18.14
C VAL A 28 -18.75 8.96 -18.56
N ARG A 29 -18.85 8.74 -19.88
CA ARG A 29 -19.49 7.55 -20.47
C ARG A 29 -18.53 6.41 -20.84
N LEU A 30 -17.24 6.72 -20.89
CA LEU A 30 -16.18 5.76 -21.24
C LEU A 30 -14.83 6.31 -20.77
N ALA A 31 -14.08 5.51 -20.01
CA ALA A 31 -12.69 5.80 -19.68
C ALA A 31 -11.74 4.86 -20.42
N LEU A 32 -10.64 5.42 -20.93
CA LEU A 32 -9.61 4.68 -21.67
C LEU A 32 -8.33 4.67 -20.84
N GLY A 33 -8.04 3.54 -20.20
CA GLY A 33 -6.81 3.35 -19.43
C GLY A 33 -5.58 3.22 -20.32
N GLY A 34 -4.39 3.44 -19.74
CA GLY A 34 -3.12 3.18 -20.43
C GLY A 34 -2.84 1.69 -20.67
N HIS A 35 -3.58 0.83 -19.97
CA HIS A 35 -3.54 -0.63 -20.08
C HIS A 35 -4.96 -1.20 -19.99
N GLU A 36 -5.12 -2.45 -20.40
CA GLU A 36 -6.37 -3.22 -20.35
C GLU A 36 -7.51 -2.67 -21.23
N ALA A 37 -8.68 -3.28 -21.10
CA ALA A 37 -9.88 -2.94 -21.86
C ALA A 37 -10.49 -1.59 -21.44
N PRO A 38 -11.28 -0.95 -22.33
CA PRO A 38 -12.05 0.25 -21.98
C PRO A 38 -12.99 0.03 -20.78
N ILE A 39 -13.17 1.08 -19.97
CA ILE A 39 -13.99 1.07 -18.75
C ILE A 39 -15.31 1.81 -19.02
N PRO A 40 -16.44 1.11 -19.22
CA PRO A 40 -17.73 1.73 -19.53
C PRO A 40 -18.41 2.35 -18.29
N ASP A 41 -18.07 1.88 -17.09
CA ASP A 41 -18.55 2.41 -15.81
C ASP A 41 -17.35 2.86 -14.97
N LEU A 42 -16.94 4.11 -15.15
CA LEU A 42 -15.82 4.69 -14.43
C LEU A 42 -16.10 4.76 -12.91
N TYR A 43 -17.31 5.17 -12.52
CA TYR A 43 -17.65 5.39 -11.12
C TYR A 43 -17.70 4.07 -10.35
N GLY A 44 -18.33 3.03 -10.93
CA GLY A 44 -18.30 1.68 -10.37
C GLY A 44 -16.87 1.15 -10.26
N ARG A 45 -16.02 1.41 -11.28
CA ARG A 45 -14.62 1.00 -11.23
C ARG A 45 -13.83 1.68 -10.12
N ILE A 46 -14.08 2.97 -9.85
CA ILE A 46 -13.45 3.69 -8.73
C ILE A 46 -13.85 3.03 -7.40
N VAL A 47 -15.14 2.78 -7.19
CA VAL A 47 -15.64 2.08 -5.98
C VAL A 47 -14.94 0.73 -5.79
N ASP A 48 -14.81 -0.05 -6.85
CA ASP A 48 -14.12 -1.35 -6.80
C ASP A 48 -12.65 -1.22 -6.41
N ILE A 49 -11.97 -0.18 -6.92
CA ILE A 49 -10.56 0.08 -6.61
C ILE A 49 -10.40 0.45 -5.12
N HIS A 50 -11.25 1.34 -4.58
CA HIS A 50 -11.24 1.66 -3.15
C HIS A 50 -11.46 0.40 -2.29
N ALA A 51 -12.48 -0.40 -2.63
CA ALA A 51 -12.77 -1.63 -1.92
C ALA A 51 -11.59 -2.62 -1.98
N SER A 52 -10.89 -2.68 -3.12
CA SER A 52 -9.69 -3.51 -3.28
C SER A 52 -8.54 -3.07 -2.38
N HIS A 53 -8.27 -1.76 -2.32
CA HIS A 53 -7.24 -1.23 -1.42
C HIS A 53 -7.61 -1.40 0.05
N GLN A 54 -8.87 -1.21 0.43
CA GLN A 54 -9.31 -1.47 1.81
C GLN A 54 -9.08 -2.93 2.20
N ARG A 55 -9.36 -3.89 1.31
CA ARG A 55 -9.05 -5.31 1.58
C ARG A 55 -7.55 -5.55 1.75
N LYS A 56 -6.69 -4.89 0.95
CA LYS A 56 -5.23 -5.00 1.10
C LYS A 56 -4.73 -4.40 2.42
N LEU A 57 -5.25 -3.24 2.81
CA LEU A 57 -4.95 -2.61 4.11
C LEU A 57 -5.31 -3.55 5.26
N ASN A 58 -6.52 -4.13 5.23
CA ASN A 58 -6.94 -5.10 6.25
C ASN A 58 -6.02 -6.32 6.29
N ARG A 59 -5.63 -6.87 5.13
CA ARG A 59 -4.68 -7.99 5.06
C ARG A 59 -3.33 -7.65 5.70
N VAL A 60 -2.80 -6.43 5.51
CA VAL A 60 -1.56 -5.99 6.17
C VAL A 60 -1.75 -5.98 7.69
N LEU A 61 -2.83 -5.36 8.18
CA LEU A 61 -3.15 -5.30 9.61
C LEU A 61 -3.33 -6.70 10.22
N ASP A 62 -4.06 -7.58 9.55
CA ASP A 62 -4.28 -8.96 9.99
C ASP A 62 -2.94 -9.73 10.04
N THR A 63 -2.10 -9.56 9.02
CA THR A 63 -0.77 -10.19 8.97
C THR A 63 0.14 -9.74 10.12
N ILE A 64 0.12 -8.44 10.46
CA ILE A 64 0.87 -7.92 11.61
C ILE A 64 0.28 -8.42 12.93
N ARG A 65 -1.05 -8.50 13.03
CA ARG A 65 -1.74 -9.00 14.24
C ARG A 65 -1.39 -10.46 14.54
N ASP A 66 -1.31 -11.28 13.49
CA ASP A 66 -1.03 -12.70 13.60
C ASP A 66 0.47 -13.00 13.77
N ALA A 67 1.34 -11.99 13.65
CA ALA A 67 2.78 -12.14 13.83
C ALA A 67 3.17 -12.23 15.31
N GLU A 68 4.04 -13.18 15.65
CA GLU A 68 4.55 -13.35 17.03
C GLU A 68 5.50 -12.23 17.48
N ARG A 69 5.99 -11.43 16.53
CA ARG A 69 6.96 -10.35 16.75
C ARG A 69 6.73 -9.22 15.74
N PRO A 70 7.20 -7.99 16.03
CA PRO A 70 7.24 -6.91 15.05
C PRO A 70 7.92 -7.33 13.74
N VAL A 71 7.38 -6.88 12.61
CA VAL A 71 7.74 -7.37 11.27
C VAL A 71 8.30 -6.27 10.38
N THR A 72 9.15 -6.64 9.42
CA THR A 72 9.61 -5.72 8.38
C THR A 72 8.62 -5.67 7.20
N ILE A 73 8.73 -4.65 6.34
CA ILE A 73 8.02 -4.61 5.04
C ILE A 73 8.38 -5.85 4.18
N SER A 74 9.63 -6.32 4.25
CA SER A 74 10.07 -7.53 3.55
C SER A 74 9.35 -8.79 4.06
N ASP A 75 9.18 -8.93 5.38
CA ASP A 75 8.46 -10.07 5.96
C ASP A 75 6.99 -10.06 5.51
N LEU A 76 6.34 -8.88 5.58
CA LEU A 76 4.97 -8.69 5.11
C LEU A 76 4.81 -9.00 3.62
N SER A 77 5.73 -8.53 2.78
CA SER A 77 5.69 -8.78 1.33
C SER A 77 5.76 -10.27 1.00
N LYS A 78 6.67 -11.01 1.66
CA LYS A 78 6.80 -12.47 1.49
C LYS A 78 5.56 -13.22 1.95
N GLN A 79 4.90 -12.78 3.03
CA GLN A 79 3.70 -13.44 3.54
C GLN A 79 2.45 -13.12 2.71
N LEU A 80 2.31 -11.88 2.24
CA LEU A 80 1.15 -11.45 1.45
C LEU A 80 1.20 -11.93 0.00
N TYR A 81 2.41 -12.13 -0.54
CA TYR A 81 2.65 -12.50 -1.94
C TYR A 81 3.76 -13.56 -2.08
N PRO A 82 3.56 -14.79 -1.56
CA PRO A 82 4.60 -15.81 -1.48
C PRO A 82 5.12 -16.31 -2.84
N ASP A 83 4.28 -16.27 -3.87
CA ASP A 83 4.57 -16.85 -5.20
C ASP A 83 5.21 -15.84 -6.18
N ARG A 84 5.74 -14.71 -5.69
CA ARG A 84 6.36 -13.69 -6.53
C ARG A 84 7.83 -14.00 -6.81
N HIS A 85 8.22 -13.80 -8.07
CA HIS A 85 9.56 -14.14 -8.55
C HIS A 85 10.15 -13.03 -9.43
N GLY A 86 11.48 -12.97 -9.47
CA GLY A 86 12.20 -11.99 -10.30
C GLY A 86 11.79 -10.56 -10.00
N TYR A 87 11.45 -9.80 -11.05
CA TYR A 87 11.08 -8.39 -10.93
C TYR A 87 9.79 -8.17 -10.12
N GLU A 88 8.88 -9.15 -10.07
CA GLU A 88 7.62 -9.00 -9.33
C GLU A 88 7.83 -8.88 -7.81
N ILE A 89 8.97 -9.32 -7.30
CA ILE A 89 9.33 -9.14 -5.89
C ILE A 89 9.48 -7.65 -5.55
N LEU A 90 10.09 -6.87 -6.45
CA LEU A 90 10.23 -5.42 -6.25
C LEU A 90 8.86 -4.73 -6.27
N LEU A 91 8.00 -5.08 -7.22
CA LEU A 91 6.64 -4.54 -7.29
C LEU A 91 5.82 -4.88 -6.03
N ALA A 92 5.98 -6.10 -5.50
CA ALA A 92 5.32 -6.50 -4.27
C ALA A 92 5.86 -5.75 -3.04
N LEU A 93 7.16 -5.47 -2.99
CA LEU A 93 7.78 -4.66 -1.92
C LEU A 93 7.29 -3.22 -1.97
N GLU A 94 7.24 -2.61 -3.15
CA GLU A 94 6.73 -1.25 -3.35
C GLU A 94 5.26 -1.14 -2.95
N GLU A 95 4.42 -2.09 -3.41
CA GLU A 95 3.01 -2.12 -3.07
C GLU A 95 2.81 -2.26 -1.55
N VAL A 96 3.46 -3.22 -0.89
CA VAL A 96 3.31 -3.42 0.56
C VAL A 96 3.86 -2.23 1.34
N GLY A 97 5.01 -1.68 0.92
CA GLY A 97 5.58 -0.50 1.55
C GLY A 97 4.63 0.69 1.49
N ALA A 98 3.96 0.93 0.35
CA ALA A 98 2.97 2.01 0.23
C ALA A 98 1.76 1.82 1.17
N HIS A 99 1.33 0.57 1.41
CA HIS A 99 0.25 0.28 2.35
C HIS A 99 0.71 0.44 3.80
N VAL A 100 1.93 0.03 4.14
CA VAL A 100 2.51 0.20 5.49
C VAL A 100 2.69 1.69 5.80
N GLU A 101 3.22 2.48 4.87
CA GLU A 101 3.39 3.93 5.02
C GLU A 101 2.03 4.61 5.26
N TYR A 102 1.03 4.28 4.44
CA TYR A 102 -0.33 4.79 4.61
C TYR A 102 -0.90 4.45 6.00
N LEU A 103 -0.81 3.19 6.44
CA LEU A 103 -1.33 2.78 7.75
C LEU A 103 -0.58 3.46 8.91
N TYR A 104 0.74 3.65 8.77
CA TYR A 104 1.56 4.35 9.76
C TYR A 104 1.18 5.83 9.88
N GLU A 105 1.03 6.54 8.76
CA GLU A 105 0.62 7.95 8.72
C GLU A 105 -0.78 8.17 9.29
N HIS A 106 -1.66 7.17 9.17
CA HIS A 106 -3.01 7.18 9.74
C HIS A 106 -3.06 6.66 11.20
N GLY A 107 -1.89 6.47 11.83
CA GLY A 107 -1.79 6.10 13.24
C GLY A 107 -2.26 4.67 13.56
N GLN A 108 -2.27 3.77 12.57
CA GLN A 108 -2.66 2.37 12.77
C GLN A 108 -1.47 1.45 13.02
N LEU A 109 -0.26 1.87 12.64
CA LEU A 109 0.99 1.16 12.89
C LEU A 109 1.96 2.02 13.68
N ALA A 110 2.87 1.37 14.40
CA ALA A 110 3.97 1.99 15.12
C ALA A 110 5.30 1.31 14.78
N ILE A 111 6.40 2.07 14.89
CA ILE A 111 7.75 1.54 14.78
C ILE A 111 8.19 0.99 16.15
N CYS A 112 8.44 -0.31 16.22
CA CYS A 112 8.72 -1.02 17.47
C CYS A 112 10.21 -1.05 17.86
N ASN A 113 11.12 -0.56 17.01
CA ASN A 113 12.56 -0.60 17.23
C ASN A 113 13.25 0.77 17.17
N LEU A 114 12.60 1.84 17.65
CA LEU A 114 13.17 3.20 17.69
C LEU A 114 14.57 3.25 18.34
N HIS A 115 14.78 2.48 19.41
CA HIS A 115 16.08 2.40 20.10
C HIS A 115 17.23 1.86 19.22
N GLN A 116 16.94 1.03 18.20
CA GLN A 116 17.94 0.55 17.24
C GLN A 116 18.23 1.63 16.21
N ILE A 117 17.18 2.32 15.71
CA ILE A 117 17.29 3.41 14.74
C ILE A 117 18.19 4.53 15.26
N GLU A 118 18.15 4.82 16.56
CA GLU A 118 19.02 5.83 17.17
C GLU A 118 20.50 5.43 17.24
N ARG A 119 20.81 4.13 17.15
CA ARG A 119 22.15 3.57 17.45
C ARG A 119 22.86 3.00 16.23
N GLU A 120 22.12 2.66 15.18
CA GLU A 120 22.61 2.00 13.97
C GLU A 120 22.32 2.88 12.76
N ASP A 121 23.20 2.87 11.75
CA ASP A 121 23.08 3.78 10.59
C ASP A 121 21.83 3.50 9.73
N ASN A 122 21.39 2.24 9.62
CA ASN A 122 20.24 1.86 8.81
C ASN A 122 19.64 0.49 9.21
N PRO A 123 19.12 0.34 10.45
CA PRO A 123 18.45 -0.88 10.84
C PRO A 123 17.09 -0.99 10.10
N PRO A 124 16.64 -2.21 9.76
CA PRO A 124 15.32 -2.39 9.18
C PRO A 124 14.26 -1.95 10.20
N LEU A 125 13.28 -1.17 9.73
CA LEU A 125 12.15 -0.77 10.55
C LEU A 125 11.28 -1.99 10.87
N LEU A 126 10.95 -2.15 12.15
CA LEU A 126 10.04 -3.17 12.63
C LEU A 126 8.70 -2.52 12.97
N TYR A 127 7.63 -3.01 12.35
CA TYR A 127 6.29 -2.50 12.51
C TYR A 127 5.45 -3.42 13.39
N GLY A 128 4.61 -2.80 14.22
CA GLY A 128 3.53 -3.42 14.98
C GLY A 128 2.26 -2.58 14.89
N LEU A 129 1.15 -3.08 15.43
CA LEU A 129 -0.06 -2.28 15.59
C LEU A 129 0.19 -1.14 16.59
N ALA A 130 -0.37 0.04 16.32
CA ALA A 130 -0.27 1.22 17.20
C ALA A 130 -1.15 1.13 18.46
#